data_AF-A0A662QJT0-F1
#
_entry.id   AF-A0A662QJT0-F1
#
_cell.length_a   1.000
_cell.length_b   1.000
_cell.length_c   1.000
_cell.angle_alpha   90.00
_cell.angle_beta   90.00
_cell.angle_gamma   90.00
#
_symmetry.space_group_name_H-M   'P 1'
#
loop_
_entity.id
_entity.type
_entity.pdbx_description
1 polymer ?
#
loop_
_entity_poly.entity_id
_entity_poly.type
_entity_poly.pdbx_seq_one_letter_code
_entity_poly.pdbx_strand_id
1 'polypeptide(L)' 'ICPKCGNREAYYWAVQTRSADEPMTRFFRCTKCGYTWREYD' A
#
# COMPACT_ATOMS: atom_id res chain seq x y z
N ILE A 1 0.10 9.85 0.59
CA ILE A 1 1.46 10.45 0.74
C ILE A 1 2.28 9.54 1.63
N CYS A 2 3.53 9.22 1.28
CA CYS A 2 4.40 8.34 2.07
C CYS A 2 4.53 8.87 3.51
N PRO A 3 4.10 8.12 4.54
CA PRO A 3 4.08 8.60 5.92
C PRO A 3 5.49 8.78 6.50
N LYS A 4 6.52 8.18 5.88
CA LYS A 4 7.91 8.28 6.33
C LYS A 4 8.65 9.52 5.83
N CYS A 5 8.37 9.96 4.60
CA CYS A 5 9.21 10.98 3.93
C CYS A 5 8.43 12.05 3.15
N GLY A 6 7.09 12.00 3.14
CA GLY A 6 6.27 12.99 2.45
C GLY A 6 6.22 12.84 0.92
N ASN A 7 6.81 11.79 0.34
CA ASN A 7 6.75 11.57 -1.10
C ASN A 7 5.31 11.30 -1.59
N ARG A 8 4.96 11.77 -2.79
CA ARG A 8 3.61 11.59 -3.35
C ARG A 8 3.50 10.39 -4.30
N GLU A 9 4.63 9.84 -4.75
CA GLU A 9 4.68 8.70 -5.66
C GLU A 9 4.96 7.39 -4.92
N ALA A 10 4.24 6.33 -5.30
CA ALA A 10 4.40 4.99 -4.76
C ALA A 10 3.99 3.95 -5.80
N TYR A 11 4.67 2.80 -5.80
CA TYR A 11 4.17 1.59 -6.45
C TYR A 11 2.98 1.06 -5.66
N TYR A 12 1.99 0.53 -6.37
CA TYR A 12 0.77 -0.03 -5.80
C TYR A 12 0.57 -1.46 -6.28
N TRP A 13 0.19 -2.34 -5.36
CA TRP A 13 -0.32 -3.66 -5.69
C TRP A 13 -1.34 -4.06 -4.63
N ALA A 14 -2.30 -4.89 -5.01
CA ALA A 14 -3.31 -5.38 -4.10
C ALA A 14 -3.30 -6.90 -4.09
N VAL A 15 -3.47 -7.48 -2.91
CA VAL A 15 -3.46 -8.92 -2.69
C VAL A 15 -4.76 -9.29 -2.01
N GLN A 16 -5.50 -10.21 -2.64
CA GLN A 16 -6.64 -10.85 -1.99
C GLN A 16 -6.08 -11.93 -1.05
N THR A 17 -6.14 -11.68 0.25
CA THR A 17 -5.57 -12.58 1.27
C THR A 17 -6.64 -13.42 1.98
N ARG A 18 -7.93 -13.15 1.74
CA ARG A 18 -9.07 -13.77 2.43
C ARG A 18 -10.23 -14.05 1.45
N SER A 19 -11.27 -14.74 1.94
CA SER A 19 -12.47 -15.10 1.20
C SER A 19 -13.08 -13.89 0.48
N ALA A 20 -13.85 -14.16 -0.58
CA ALA A 20 -14.42 -13.16 -1.49
C ALA A 20 -15.26 -12.04 -0.81
N ASP A 21 -15.66 -12.24 0.45
CA ASP A 21 -16.42 -11.29 1.26
C ASP A 21 -15.57 -10.21 1.97
N GLU A 22 -14.24 -10.30 1.98
CA GLU A 22 -13.37 -9.30 2.60
C GLU A 22 -12.67 -8.37 1.59
N PRO A 23 -12.50 -7.07 1.93
CA PRO A 23 -11.85 -6.11 1.04
C PRO A 23 -10.39 -6.51 0.78
N MET A 24 -9.97 -6.37 -0.48
CA MET A 24 -8.61 -6.69 -0.91
C MET A 24 -7.59 -5.82 -0.16
N THR A 25 -6.51 -6.42 0.35
CA THR A 25 -5.47 -5.66 1.04
C THR A 25 -4.64 -4.88 0.03
N ARG A 26 -4.60 -3.55 0.16
CA ARG A 26 -3.83 -2.66 -0.69
C ARG A 26 -2.45 -2.39 -0.09
N PHE A 27 -1.41 -2.54 -0.90
CA PHE A 27 -0.03 -2.27 -0.52
C PHE A 27 0.55 -1.15 -1.37
N PHE A 28 1.37 -0.33 -0.73
CA PHE A 28 2.06 0.78 -1.36
C PHE A 28 3.55 0.74 -0.99
N ARG A 29 4.42 1.01 -1.97
CA ARG A 29 5.86 1.17 -1.76
C ARG A 29 6.34 2.51 -2.30
N CYS A 30 6.88 3.35 -1.43
CA CYS A 30 7.43 4.65 -1.80
C CYS A 30 8.55 4.50 -2.83
N THR A 31 8.47 5.25 -3.94
CA THR A 31 9.51 5.27 -4.98
C THR A 31 10.80 5.94 -4.50
N LYS A 32 10.72 6.85 -3.52
CA LYS A 32 11.86 7.63 -3.02
C LYS A 32 12.62 6.95 -1.88
N CYS A 33 11.91 6.50 -0.84
CA CYS A 33 12.54 5.97 0.39
C CYS A 33 12.36 4.45 0.58
N GLY A 34 11.64 3.79 -0.33
CA GLY A 34 11.39 2.34 -0.27
C GLY A 34 10.46 1.89 0.86
N TYR A 35 9.92 2.80 1.68
CA TYR A 35 8.98 2.46 2.75
C TYR A 35 7.73 1.80 2.17
N THR A 36 7.36 0.65 2.74
CA THR A 36 6.18 -0.12 2.31
C THR A 36 5.14 -0.07 3.41
N TRP A 37 3.89 0.24 3.07
CA TRP A 37 2.76 0.26 4.00
C TRP A 37 1.53 -0.35 3.36
N ARG A 38 0.61 -0.77 4.24
CA ARG A 38 -0.70 -1.30 3.87
C ARG A 38 -1.77 -0.27 4.17
N GLU A 39 -2.73 -0.15 3.26
CA GLU A 39 -3.95 0.61 3.48
C GLU A 39 -5.04 -0.39 3.88
N TYR A 40 -5.58 -0.16 5.07
CA TYR A 40 -6.82 -0.78 5.51
C TYR A 40 -7.93 0.17 5.09
N ASP A 41 -8.69 -0.22 4.08
CA ASP A 41 -9.98 0.40 3.78
C ASP A 41 -10.96 0.10 4.93
#